data_AF-K1JLM4-F1
#
_entry.id   AF-K1JLM4-F1
#
_cell.length_a   1.000
_cell.length_b   1.000
_cell.length_c   1.000
_cell.angle_alpha   90.00
_cell.angle_beta   90.00
_cell.angle_gamma   90.00
#
_symmetry.space_group_name_H-M   'P 1'
#
loop_
_entity.id
_entity.type
_entity.pdbx_description
1 polymer ?
#
loop_
_entity_poly.entity_id
_entity_poly.type
_entity_poly.pdbx_seq_one_letter_code
_entity_poly.pdbx_strand_id
1 'polypeptide(L)'
;MAYTAYKFKPSFVEKRLKSYKSNLMKFKGHDNLVANAVRVIRERLEADPRRYLSYGPYWWGIKKVLVDNGVPLGECDDEEIRLAYSGATDEETIVMAEEFSQIRQEPSPLMTWTTHPMPRQSILADR
;
A
#
# COMPACT_ATOMS: atom_id res chain seq x y z
N MET A 1 -21.47 5.86 0.35
CA MET A 1 -21.06 6.82 -0.71
C MET A 1 -20.01 6.17 -1.61
N ALA A 2 -19.82 6.59 -2.87
CA ALA A 2 -18.75 6.03 -3.69
C ALA A 2 -17.39 6.72 -3.38
N TYR A 3 -16.46 6.00 -2.75
CA TYR A 3 -15.09 6.47 -2.54
C TYR A 3 -14.30 6.38 -3.85
N THR A 4 -13.93 7.53 -4.41
CA THR A 4 -13.19 7.62 -5.69
C THR A 4 -11.78 8.19 -5.54
N ALA A 5 -11.48 8.85 -4.42
CA ALA A 5 -10.18 9.47 -4.19
C ALA A 5 -9.08 8.43 -3.92
N TYR A 6 -7.86 8.69 -4.39
CA TYR A 6 -6.66 7.90 -4.11
C TYR A 6 -6.68 6.43 -4.57
N LYS A 7 -7.61 6.04 -5.45
CA LYS A 7 -7.66 4.70 -6.05
C LYS A 7 -6.67 4.55 -7.19
N PHE A 8 -6.02 3.40 -7.26
CA PHE A 8 -5.13 3.05 -8.37
C PHE A 8 -5.88 2.34 -9.49
N LYS A 9 -5.42 2.53 -10.73
CA LYS A 9 -5.92 1.75 -11.88
C LYS A 9 -5.52 0.28 -11.74
N PRO A 10 -6.39 -0.69 -12.09
CA PRO A 10 -6.05 -2.12 -12.02
C PRO A 10 -4.76 -2.48 -12.78
N SER A 11 -4.59 -1.93 -13.99
CA SER A 11 -3.38 -2.15 -14.79
C SER A 11 -2.09 -1.62 -14.14
N PHE A 12 -2.18 -0.58 -13.31
CA PHE A 12 -1.06 -0.09 -12.53
C PHE A 12 -0.71 -1.08 -11.40
N VAL A 13 -1.73 -1.57 -10.69
CA VAL A 13 -1.56 -2.53 -9.58
C VAL A 13 -0.95 -3.84 -10.09
N GLU A 14 -1.44 -4.40 -11.20
CA GLU A 14 -0.90 -5.62 -11.81
C GLU A 14 0.59 -5.47 -12.18
N LYS A 15 0.96 -4.34 -12.80
CA LYS A 15 2.34 -4.05 -13.18
C LYS A 15 3.24 -3.97 -11.95
N ARG A 16 2.78 -3.29 -10.89
CA ARG A 16 3.52 -3.18 -9.63
C ARG A 16 3.64 -4.51 -8.92
N LEU A 17 2.57 -5.29 -8.83
CA LEU A 17 2.56 -6.60 -8.22
C LEU A 17 3.60 -7.53 -8.86
N LYS A 18 3.65 -7.59 -10.19
CA LYS A 18 4.66 -8.34 -10.93
C LYS A 18 6.08 -7.88 -10.60
N SER A 19 6.29 -6.57 -10.49
CA SER A 19 7.59 -6.00 -10.12
C SER A 19 7.99 -6.36 -8.68
N TYR A 20 7.07 -6.31 -7.72
CA TYR A 20 7.34 -6.65 -6.31
C TYR A 20 7.73 -8.12 -6.17
N LYS A 21 6.97 -9.04 -6.78
CA LYS A 21 7.31 -10.48 -6.77
C LYS A 21 8.66 -10.77 -7.44
N SER A 22 8.92 -10.17 -8.60
CA SER A 22 10.21 -10.34 -9.29
C SER A 22 11.38 -9.80 -8.46
N ASN A 23 11.22 -8.67 -7.79
CA ASN A 23 12.26 -8.10 -6.94
C ASN A 23 12.48 -8.97 -5.70
N LEU A 24 11.42 -9.50 -5.10
CA LEU A 24 11.53 -10.37 -3.94
C LEU A 24 12.29 -11.65 -4.28
N MET A 25 11.98 -12.28 -5.41
CA MET A 25 12.73 -13.44 -5.89
C MET A 25 14.20 -13.09 -6.14
N LYS A 26 14.47 -11.96 -6.80
CA LYS A 26 15.83 -11.52 -7.13
C LYS A 26 16.69 -11.19 -5.91
N PHE A 27 16.12 -10.56 -4.87
CA PHE A 27 16.88 -10.03 -3.73
C PHE A 27 16.76 -10.84 -2.44
N LYS A 28 15.68 -11.62 -2.28
CA LYS A 28 15.41 -12.44 -1.07
C LYS A 28 15.31 -13.93 -1.37
N GLY A 29 15.26 -14.34 -2.63
CA GLY A 29 15.23 -15.75 -3.03
C GLY A 29 13.88 -16.45 -2.84
N HIS A 30 12.80 -15.70 -2.59
CA HIS A 30 11.44 -16.23 -2.48
C HIS A 30 10.41 -15.24 -3.06
N ASP A 31 9.19 -15.69 -3.33
CA ASP A 31 8.09 -14.88 -3.91
C ASP A 31 6.93 -14.63 -2.94
N ASN A 32 7.00 -15.12 -1.70
CA ASN A 32 5.96 -14.89 -0.70
C ASN A 32 5.92 -13.40 -0.27
N LEU A 33 5.14 -12.63 -1.00
CA LEU A 33 5.00 -11.19 -0.83
C LEU A 33 4.31 -10.85 0.49
N VAL A 34 3.24 -11.57 0.84
CA VAL A 34 2.43 -11.31 2.04
C VAL A 34 3.29 -11.50 3.29
N ALA A 35 3.96 -12.64 3.44
CA ALA A 35 4.79 -12.90 4.63
C ALA A 35 5.93 -11.88 4.78
N ASN A 36 6.56 -11.49 3.67
CA ASN A 36 7.60 -10.47 3.70
C ASN A 36 7.04 -9.08 4.05
N ALA A 37 5.89 -8.71 3.49
CA ALA A 37 5.24 -7.44 3.78
C ALA A 37 4.81 -7.37 5.25
N VAL A 38 4.17 -8.42 5.79
CA VAL A 38 3.78 -8.51 7.20
C VAL A 38 4.99 -8.29 8.10
N ARG A 39 6.11 -8.97 7.82
CA ARG A 39 7.36 -8.81 8.56
C ARG A 39 7.87 -7.36 8.50
N VAL A 40 7.99 -6.78 7.31
CA VAL A 40 8.53 -5.42 7.10
C VAL A 40 7.63 -4.35 7.74
N ILE A 41 6.31 -4.45 7.57
CA ILE A 41 5.37 -3.47 8.10
C ILE A 41 5.34 -3.56 9.62
N ARG A 42 5.37 -4.76 10.20
CA ARG A 42 5.48 -4.94 11.66
C ARG A 42 6.75 -4.28 12.19
N GLU A 43 7.92 -4.57 11.61
CA GLU A 43 9.20 -3.94 12.00
C GLU A 43 9.13 -2.41 11.93
N ARG A 44 8.49 -1.86 10.89
CA ARG A 44 8.29 -0.40 10.75
C ARG A 44 7.40 0.18 11.85
N LEU A 45 6.30 -0.49 12.18
CA LEU A 45 5.36 -0.04 13.21
C LEU A 45 5.92 -0.18 14.63
N GLU A 46 6.73 -1.21 14.89
CA GLU A 46 7.47 -1.36 16.14
C GLU A 46 8.49 -0.23 16.32
N ALA A 47 9.18 0.16 15.24
CA ALA A 47 10.14 1.27 15.26
C ALA A 47 9.46 2.65 15.39
N ASP A 48 8.35 2.87 14.68
CA ASP A 48 7.53 4.08 14.80
C ASP A 48 6.06 3.75 14.52
N PRO A 49 5.23 3.68 15.57
CA PRO A 49 3.81 3.40 15.42
C PRO A 49 3.11 4.38 14.48
N ARG A 50 3.52 5.66 14.44
CA ARG A 50 2.86 6.71 13.62
C ARG A 50 2.96 6.45 12.12
N ARG A 51 3.82 5.52 11.67
CA ARG A 51 3.91 5.12 10.27
C ARG A 51 2.60 4.57 9.71
N TYR A 52 1.69 4.07 10.55
CA TYR A 52 0.35 3.67 10.09
C TYR A 52 -0.37 4.80 9.33
N LEU A 53 -0.12 6.06 9.74
CA LEU A 53 -0.72 7.24 9.12
C LEU A 53 -0.31 7.43 7.67
N SER A 54 0.83 6.87 7.23
CA SER A 54 1.29 6.95 5.83
C SER A 54 0.44 6.09 4.88
N TYR A 55 -0.19 5.03 5.37
CA TYR A 55 -1.08 4.16 4.59
C TYR A 55 -2.48 4.77 4.38
N GLY A 56 -2.97 5.59 5.31
CA GLY A 56 -4.19 6.39 5.14
C GLY A 56 -5.42 5.51 4.96
N PRO A 57 -6.23 5.68 3.90
CA PRO A 57 -7.43 4.84 3.73
C PRO A 57 -7.07 3.36 3.50
N TYR A 58 -5.88 3.07 2.98
CA TYR A 58 -5.38 1.70 2.81
C TYR A 58 -4.95 1.03 4.12
N TRP A 59 -4.86 1.78 5.22
CA TRP A 59 -4.46 1.24 6.52
C TRP A 59 -5.38 0.10 6.97
N TRP A 60 -6.69 0.22 6.74
CA TRP A 60 -7.64 -0.82 7.18
C TRP A 60 -7.45 -2.15 6.45
N GLY A 61 -7.08 -2.11 5.17
CA GLY A 61 -6.69 -3.30 4.41
C GLY A 61 -5.40 -3.92 4.95
N ILE A 62 -4.36 -3.11 5.17
CA ILE A 62 -3.09 -3.57 5.77
C ILE A 62 -3.31 -4.16 7.16
N LYS A 63 -4.10 -3.50 7.99
CA LYS A 63 -4.40 -3.94 9.35
C LYS A 63 -5.04 -5.32 9.34
N LYS A 64 -6.01 -5.56 8.46
CA LYS A 64 -6.63 -6.89 8.29
C LYS A 64 -5.59 -7.95 7.93
N VAL A 65 -4.76 -7.68 6.91
CA VAL A 65 -3.69 -8.61 6.50
C VAL A 65 -2.73 -8.91 7.66
N LEU A 66 -2.36 -7.90 8.45
CA LEU A 66 -1.50 -8.08 9.63
C LEU A 66 -2.16 -8.96 10.70
N VAL A 67 -3.42 -8.71 11.03
CA VAL A 67 -4.19 -9.48 12.02
C VAL A 67 -4.39 -10.93 11.55
N ASP A 68 -4.77 -11.14 10.28
CA ASP A 68 -4.96 -12.46 9.68
C ASP A 68 -3.64 -13.28 9.65
N ASN A 69 -2.49 -12.60 9.69
CA ASN A 69 -1.16 -13.21 9.80
C ASN A 69 -0.60 -13.21 11.23
N GLY A 70 -1.44 -13.01 12.25
CA GLY A 70 -1.10 -13.19 13.66
C GLY A 70 -0.44 -12.00 14.35
N VAL A 71 -0.49 -10.79 13.76
CA VAL A 71 0.00 -9.57 14.42
C VAL A 71 -1.12 -8.98 15.29
N PRO A 72 -0.95 -8.89 16.62
CA PRO A 72 -1.99 -8.39 17.51
C PRO A 72 -2.10 -6.86 17.39
N LEU A 73 -3.05 -6.39 16.58
CA LEU A 73 -3.44 -4.98 16.51
C LEU A 73 -4.83 -4.81 17.15
N GLY A 74 -5.13 -3.60 17.65
CA GLY A 74 -6.40 -3.34 18.35
C GLY A 74 -7.65 -3.65 17.51
N GLU A 75 -8.82 -3.73 18.15
CA GLU A 75 -10.05 -4.26 17.53
C GLU A 75 -10.79 -3.28 16.61
N CYS A 76 -10.45 -1.99 16.64
CA CYS A 76 -11.12 -0.98 15.82
C CYS A 76 -11.02 -1.32 14.33
N ASP A 77 -12.10 -1.26 13.58
CA ASP A 77 -12.13 -1.59 12.16
C ASP A 77 -13.15 -0.69 11.46
N ASP A 78 -12.77 -0.15 10.31
CA ASP A 78 -13.66 0.60 9.43
C ASP A 78 -13.92 -0.24 8.19
N GLU A 79 -14.97 -1.05 8.26
CA GLU A 79 -15.30 -2.01 7.21
C GLU A 79 -15.63 -1.32 5.88
N GLU A 80 -16.30 -0.17 5.91
CA GLU A 80 -16.68 0.56 4.71
C GLU A 80 -15.43 1.06 3.96
N ILE A 81 -14.47 1.67 4.66
CA ILE A 81 -13.21 2.12 4.03
C ILE A 81 -12.36 0.91 3.63
N ARG A 82 -12.30 -0.15 4.45
CA ARG A 82 -11.56 -1.36 4.12
C ARG A 82 -12.03 -1.98 2.81
N LEU A 83 -13.34 -2.17 2.65
CA LEU A 83 -13.90 -2.75 1.42
C LEU A 83 -13.69 -1.82 0.22
N ALA A 84 -13.70 -0.50 0.43
CA ALA A 84 -13.48 0.46 -0.64
C ALA A 84 -12.02 0.54 -1.11
N TYR A 85 -11.04 0.27 -0.24
CA TYR A 85 -9.60 0.45 -0.48
C TYR A 85 -8.78 -0.85 -0.42
N SER A 86 -9.42 -2.02 -0.38
CA SER A 86 -8.74 -3.31 -0.54
C SER A 86 -8.74 -3.75 -2.00
N GLY A 87 -7.69 -4.47 -2.40
CA GLY A 87 -7.62 -5.14 -3.69
C GLY A 87 -8.46 -6.41 -3.70
N ALA A 88 -8.46 -7.12 -4.83
CA ALA A 88 -9.08 -8.43 -4.92
C ALA A 88 -8.31 -9.48 -4.09
N THR A 89 -7.03 -9.23 -3.83
CA THR A 89 -6.14 -10.08 -3.02
C THR A 89 -5.38 -9.26 -1.98
N ASP A 90 -4.88 -9.93 -0.95
CA ASP A 90 -4.01 -9.31 0.07
C ASP A 90 -2.74 -8.73 -0.55
N GLU A 91 -2.20 -9.40 -1.58
CA GLU A 91 -1.02 -8.93 -2.31
C GLU A 91 -1.28 -7.60 -3.03
N GLU A 92 -2.41 -7.47 -3.72
CA GLU A 92 -2.82 -6.21 -4.35
C GLU A 92 -3.03 -5.12 -3.31
N THR A 93 -3.68 -5.45 -2.19
CA THR A 93 -3.91 -4.53 -1.07
C THR A 93 -2.58 -4.00 -0.52
N ILE A 94 -1.60 -4.88 -0.31
CA ILE A 94 -0.25 -4.51 0.13
C ILE A 94 0.42 -3.59 -0.88
N VAL A 95 0.38 -3.93 -2.17
CA VAL A 95 1.02 -3.12 -3.21
C VAL A 95 0.42 -1.72 -3.28
N MET A 96 -0.91 -1.61 -3.26
CA MET A 96 -1.58 -0.31 -3.27
C MET A 96 -1.22 0.53 -2.04
N ALA A 97 -1.21 -0.10 -0.86
CA ALA A 97 -0.88 0.57 0.39
C ALA A 97 0.59 1.05 0.41
N GLU A 98 1.54 0.22 -0.02
CA GLU A 98 2.96 0.58 -0.09
C GLU A 98 3.20 1.70 -1.09
N GLU A 99 2.62 1.65 -2.29
CA GLU A 99 2.72 2.74 -3.28
C GLU A 99 2.14 4.05 -2.72
N PHE A 100 0.98 3.99 -2.05
CA PHE A 100 0.40 5.18 -1.43
C PHE A 100 1.26 5.74 -0.29
N SER A 101 1.87 4.85 0.52
CA SER A 101 2.77 5.24 1.61
C SER A 101 4.01 5.95 1.08
N GLN A 102 4.57 5.50 -0.05
CA GLN A 102 5.72 6.13 -0.70
C GLN A 102 5.37 7.52 -1.21
N ILE A 103 4.22 7.67 -1.89
CA ILE A 103 3.73 8.96 -2.38
C ILE A 103 3.56 9.98 -1.24
N ARG A 104 3.11 9.54 -0.05
CA ARG A 104 2.97 10.44 1.10
C ARG A 104 4.23 10.66 1.92
N GLN A 105 5.23 9.79 1.77
CA GLN A 105 6.56 9.97 2.35
C GLN A 105 7.46 10.81 1.43
N GLU A 106 7.17 10.91 0.14
CA GLU A 106 7.82 11.87 -0.75
C GLU A 106 7.56 13.30 -0.23
N PRO A 107 8.61 14.09 0.06
CA PRO A 107 8.43 15.48 0.42
C PRO A 107 7.74 16.21 -0.74
N SER A 108 6.73 17.02 -0.41
CA SER A 108 6.00 17.86 -1.35
C SER A 108 6.96 18.53 -2.38
N PRO A 109 6.63 18.54 -3.68
CA PRO A 109 7.47 19.10 -4.75
C PRO A 109 7.83 20.59 -4.62
N LEU A 110 7.38 21.29 -3.58
CA LEU A 110 7.81 22.65 -3.29
C LEU A 110 9.22 22.73 -2.66
N MET A 111 9.90 21.60 -2.41
CA MET A 111 11.19 21.59 -1.69
C MET A 111 12.38 20.90 -2.39
N THR A 112 12.29 20.51 -3.67
CA THR A 112 13.48 20.05 -4.42
C THR A 112 13.40 20.44 -5.90
N TRP A 113 14.21 21.42 -6.29
CA TRP A 113 14.38 21.91 -7.66
C TRP A 113 15.18 20.92 -8.53
N THR A 114 14.61 19.75 -8.89
CA THR A 114 14.99 18.97 -10.09
C THR A 114 14.10 17.72 -10.27
N THR A 115 13.28 17.72 -11.32
CA THR A 115 12.96 16.57 -12.19
C THR A 115 12.39 15.28 -11.57
N HIS A 116 11.06 15.20 -11.41
CA HIS A 116 10.17 14.37 -12.25
C HIS A 116 8.70 14.59 -11.85
N PRO A 117 7.85 15.19 -12.70
CA PRO A 117 6.42 15.26 -12.42
C PRO A 117 5.80 13.87 -12.50
N MET A 118 4.95 13.55 -11.51
CA MET A 118 4.01 12.43 -11.52
C MET A 118 3.38 12.26 -12.92
N PRO A 119 3.43 11.06 -13.55
CA PRO A 119 2.65 10.83 -14.76
C PRO A 119 1.16 10.91 -14.41
N ARG A 120 0.51 11.97 -14.90
CA ARG A 120 -0.93 12.26 -14.80
C ARG A 120 -1.86 11.11 -15.23
N GLN A 121 -1.32 10.05 -15.82
CA GLN A 121 -2.08 8.91 -16.34
C GLN A 121 -2.57 7.92 -15.27
N SER A 122 -2.08 8.00 -14.02
CA SER A 122 -2.42 7.02 -12.97
C SER A 122 -3.76 7.26 -12.25
N ILE A 123 -4.36 8.46 -12.34
CA ILE A 123 -5.40 8.91 -11.39
C ILE A 123 -6.82 9.08 -11.97
N LEU A 124 -7.04 8.94 -13.28
CA LEU A 124 -8.37 9.13 -13.85
C LEU A 124 -9.03 7.81 -14.24
N ALA A 125 -10.04 7.40 -13.46
CA ALA A 125 -11.12 6.56 -13.97
C ALA A 125 -11.95 7.41 -14.93
N ASP A 126 -12.06 6.99 -16.19
CA ASP A 126 -12.95 7.61 -17.17
C ASP A 126 -14.39 7.51 -16.67
N ARG A 127 -15.12 8.61 -16.80
CA ARG A 127 -16.56 8.69 -16.58
C ARG A 127 -17.31 8.02 -17.74
#